data_AF-A0A1B5L2R0-F1
#
_entry.id   AF-A0A1B5L2R0-F1
#
_cell.length_a   1.000
_cell.length_b   1.000
_cell.length_c   1.000
_cell.angle_alpha   90.00
_cell.angle_beta   90.00
_cell.angle_gamma   90.00
#
_symmetry.space_group_name_H-M   'P 1'
#
loop_
_entity.id
_entity.type
_entity.pdbx_description
1 polymer ?
#
loop_
_entity_poly.entity_id
_entity_poly.type
_entity_poly.pdbx_seq_one_letter_code
_entity_poly.pdbx_strand_id
1 'polypeptide(L)'
;MGIPAAFRWLSSKYPKIISPVVEDQPVVMPDGSVLPVDTTRRNPNGEEFDNLYLDMNGIVHPCAHPEDKPAPQDEEAMMLEIFNYTDRVVNMVRPRKLLMIAVAWAKMKILISDATVPGEGEHKIMSFIRSQRASPDYDPNTRHVIYGLDADLIMLGLATHEPHFRVLREDVFFQDGKSKMCQLCGQKGHEARNCRGEAKEEKADTDATSNLEKAQRILDSLSKQEDAIFRRRKEQEERREANAKRRKLQHENRPQGAICRANGDDYKVGYQNPSQGLSLHPIAKFPKAPPRAITHDMVVNRTSAQSANVANRSAASAIKEQLRTGSDTERGGDMVPALLGKRKAEDDLVITTEVDVSSGPEQATKPSGSITIPAVPVDTVRLWEDGYADRYYEQKFHRPASDFNFRHEVARAYVEGLAWVLLYYFQGCPSWEWFYPYHYAPFAADFKDLASMEICFEKGRISKPFEQLMSVLPSASRHALPEVFHPLMTENDSEIIDFYPEEFEIDLNGKKMSWQGVALLPFIDMSRLLTAVQSKYPLLTPAEAARNAPGRDVLILSDNNESLYDDILTKFYSKRQGFLRFKLDSKASGGLSGKIEKQDGYVPHGALSYPLGRGAMPDLDYDHSVR
;
A
#
# COMPACT_ATOMS: atom_id res chain seq x y z
N MET A 1 2.05 -7.84 -1.06
CA MET A 1 1.06 -7.52 0.01
C MET A 1 0.77 -6.03 -0.08
N GLY A 2 -0.48 -5.57 0.07
CA GLY A 2 -0.73 -4.12 0.07
C GLY A 2 -0.04 -3.41 1.24
N ILE A 3 0.45 -2.19 1.00
CA ILE A 3 1.21 -1.38 1.97
C ILE A 3 0.53 -1.30 3.35
N PRO A 4 -0.81 -1.05 3.45
CA PRO A 4 -1.46 -0.96 4.75
C PRO A 4 -1.52 -2.29 5.51
N ALA A 5 -1.54 -3.42 4.79
CA ALA A 5 -1.65 -4.73 5.42
C ALA A 5 -0.32 -5.17 6.05
N ALA A 6 0.79 -5.00 5.33
CA ALA A 6 2.13 -5.30 5.84
C ALA A 6 2.46 -4.41 7.05
N PHE A 7 2.20 -3.11 6.94
CA PHE A 7 2.45 -2.19 8.03
C PHE A 7 1.54 -2.44 9.24
N ARG A 8 0.26 -2.76 9.04
CA ARG A 8 -0.65 -3.14 10.15
C ARG A 8 -0.17 -4.40 10.87
N TRP A 9 0.39 -5.36 10.14
CA TRP A 9 0.97 -6.55 10.75
C TRP A 9 2.24 -6.20 11.56
N LEU A 10 3.16 -5.43 10.97
CA LEU A 10 4.39 -4.99 11.64
C LEU A 10 4.10 -4.16 12.89
N SER A 11 3.19 -3.20 12.81
CA SER A 11 2.80 -2.34 13.94
C SER A 11 2.15 -3.12 15.07
N SER A 12 1.39 -4.18 14.74
CA SER A 12 0.79 -5.07 15.74
C SER A 12 1.81 -5.97 16.42
N LYS A 13 2.80 -6.48 15.66
CA LYS A 13 3.79 -7.44 16.17
C LYS A 13 4.97 -6.77 16.89
N TYR A 14 5.40 -5.61 16.38
CA TYR A 14 6.57 -4.87 16.87
C TYR A 14 6.18 -3.41 17.15
N PRO A 15 5.34 -3.13 18.16
CA PRO A 15 4.81 -1.78 18.40
C PRO A 15 5.89 -0.73 18.73
N LYS A 16 7.09 -1.16 19.15
CA LYS A 16 8.21 -0.27 19.49
C LYS A 16 8.94 0.32 18.28
N ILE A 17 8.65 -0.15 17.06
CA ILE A 17 9.32 0.37 15.84
C ILE A 17 8.69 1.67 15.33
N ILE A 18 7.53 2.06 15.87
CA ILE A 18 6.78 3.25 15.44
C ILE A 18 6.92 4.32 16.51
N SER A 19 7.36 5.50 16.09
CA SER A 19 7.43 6.70 16.91
C SER A 19 6.78 7.85 16.15
N PRO A 20 5.87 8.62 16.78
CA PRO A 20 5.34 9.82 16.17
C PRO A 20 6.44 10.88 16.04
N VAL A 21 6.37 11.66 14.97
CA VAL A 21 7.32 12.75 14.70
C VAL A 21 6.83 14.01 15.41
N VAL A 22 7.74 14.71 16.05
CA VAL A 22 7.52 16.03 16.64
C VAL A 22 7.94 17.09 15.63
N GLU A 23 7.01 17.96 15.26
CA GLU A 23 7.21 19.04 14.30
C GLU A 23 7.17 20.40 15.00
N ASP A 24 8.16 21.26 14.74
CA ASP A 24 8.09 22.66 15.11
C ASP A 24 7.27 23.41 14.06
N GLN A 25 6.31 24.23 14.48
CA GLN A 25 5.52 25.05 13.56
C GLN A 25 6.10 26.46 13.44
N PRO A 26 6.01 27.10 12.25
CA PRO A 26 6.34 28.50 12.07
C PRO A 26 5.51 29.37 13.02
N VAL A 27 6.15 30.35 13.66
CA VAL A 27 5.46 31.25 14.60
C VAL A 27 5.01 32.48 13.84
N VAL A 28 3.70 32.68 13.73
CA VAL A 28 3.12 33.91 13.18
C VAL A 28 3.16 34.99 14.28
N MET A 29 3.91 36.05 14.04
CA MET A 29 4.00 37.19 14.93
C MET A 29 2.75 38.09 14.81
N PRO A 30 2.44 38.91 15.82
CA PRO A 30 1.26 39.79 15.81
C PRO A 30 1.24 40.83 14.66
N ASP A 31 2.38 41.09 14.03
CA ASP A 31 2.53 41.98 12.88
C ASP A 31 2.26 41.31 11.53
N GLY A 32 1.90 40.01 11.54
CA GLY A 32 1.66 39.21 10.33
C GLY A 32 2.93 38.63 9.71
N SER A 33 4.12 38.89 10.26
CA SER A 33 5.35 38.24 9.83
C SER A 33 5.41 36.79 10.34
N VAL A 34 5.88 35.86 9.50
CA VAL A 34 6.03 34.45 9.88
C VAL A 34 7.50 34.20 10.18
N LEU A 35 7.82 33.88 11.43
CA LEU A 35 9.16 33.44 11.79
C LEU A 35 9.34 31.98 11.34
N PRO A 36 10.25 31.69 10.39
CA PRO A 36 10.47 30.33 9.91
C PRO A 36 11.10 29.46 10.99
N VAL A 37 10.95 28.14 10.84
CA VAL A 37 11.54 27.16 11.76
C VAL A 37 13.06 27.19 11.63
N ASP A 38 13.74 27.42 12.75
CA ASP A 38 15.21 27.40 12.80
C ASP A 38 15.74 25.94 12.81
N THR A 39 16.07 25.45 11.63
CA THR A 39 16.60 24.09 11.40
C THR A 39 18.04 23.89 11.87
N THR A 40 18.76 24.96 12.23
CA THR A 40 20.11 24.85 12.78
C THR A 40 20.11 24.33 14.21
N ARG A 41 18.98 24.46 14.92
CA ARG A 41 18.80 23.94 16.28
C ARG A 41 18.73 22.42 16.29
N ARG A 42 18.96 21.85 17.48
CA ARG A 42 18.82 20.40 17.72
C ARG A 42 17.45 19.89 17.29
N ASN A 43 17.42 18.68 16.74
CA ASN A 43 16.18 18.06 16.29
C ASN A 43 15.24 17.81 17.51
N PRO A 44 13.97 18.26 17.45
CA PRO A 44 13.00 18.08 18.54
C PRO A 44 12.68 16.61 18.83
N ASN A 45 12.95 15.69 17.90
CA ASN A 45 12.74 14.25 18.06
C ASN A 45 13.80 13.57 18.96
N GLY A 46 14.82 14.30 19.42
CA GLY A 46 15.86 13.79 20.32
C GLY A 46 16.96 12.96 19.64
N GLU A 47 16.87 12.76 18.33
CA GLU A 47 17.86 12.09 17.49
C GLU A 47 18.25 13.01 16.32
N GLU A 48 19.54 13.19 16.08
CA GLU A 48 20.06 13.88 14.88
C GLU A 48 20.24 12.88 13.74
N PHE A 49 20.08 13.34 12.50
CA PHE A 49 20.23 12.54 11.30
C PHE A 49 21.28 13.12 10.35
N ASP A 50 22.04 12.25 9.69
CA ASP A 50 23.11 12.67 8.78
C ASP A 50 22.59 12.81 7.35
N ASN A 51 21.92 11.77 6.86
CA ASN A 51 21.48 11.65 5.48
C ASN A 51 19.96 11.51 5.40
N LEU A 52 19.33 12.36 4.59
CA LEU A 52 17.91 12.26 4.24
C LEU A 52 17.77 11.93 2.75
N TYR A 53 17.00 10.88 2.47
CA TYR A 53 16.65 10.41 1.13
C TYR A 53 15.15 10.57 0.93
N LEU A 54 14.71 11.26 -0.12
CA LEU A 54 13.29 11.38 -0.45
C LEU A 54 13.02 10.60 -1.72
N ASP A 55 12.10 9.65 -1.63
CA ASP A 55 11.41 9.19 -2.82
C ASP A 55 10.39 10.25 -3.26
N MET A 56 10.70 10.92 -4.37
CA MET A 56 9.87 12.00 -4.90
C MET A 56 8.52 11.49 -5.42
N ASN A 57 8.42 10.23 -5.85
CA ASN A 57 7.13 9.68 -6.26
C ASN A 57 6.15 9.68 -5.07
N GLY A 58 6.62 9.30 -3.89
CA GLY A 58 5.87 9.38 -2.64
C GLY A 58 5.44 10.79 -2.22
N ILE A 59 6.03 11.87 -2.77
CA ILE A 59 5.64 13.27 -2.51
C ILE A 59 4.74 13.82 -3.62
N VAL A 60 5.09 13.56 -4.87
CA VAL A 60 4.36 14.07 -6.05
C VAL A 60 2.94 13.53 -6.07
N HIS A 61 2.72 12.25 -5.74
CA HIS A 61 1.38 11.66 -5.72
C HIS A 61 0.42 12.39 -4.76
N PRO A 62 0.73 12.56 -3.46
CA PRO A 62 -0.10 13.35 -2.53
C PRO A 62 -0.26 14.83 -2.93
N CYS A 63 0.75 15.44 -3.56
CA CYS A 63 0.67 16.85 -3.97
C CYS A 63 -0.21 17.06 -5.23
N ALA A 64 -0.19 16.10 -6.16
CA ALA A 64 -0.98 16.15 -7.39
C ALA A 64 -2.44 15.72 -7.18
N HIS A 65 -2.68 14.73 -6.32
CA HIS A 65 -4.02 14.20 -6.05
C HIS A 65 -4.25 14.03 -4.54
N PRO A 66 -4.31 15.13 -3.79
CA PRO A 66 -4.53 15.08 -2.35
C PRO A 66 -5.91 14.53 -2.00
N GLU A 67 -6.00 13.69 -0.96
CA GLU A 67 -7.27 13.13 -0.50
C GLU A 67 -8.14 14.17 0.25
N ASP A 68 -7.50 15.09 0.98
CA ASP A 68 -8.17 16.02 1.91
C ASP A 68 -8.41 17.44 1.35
N LYS A 69 -7.84 17.78 0.20
CA LYS A 69 -7.93 19.11 -0.43
C LYS A 69 -8.16 18.97 -1.95
N PRO A 70 -8.67 20.00 -2.65
CA PRO A 70 -8.81 19.92 -4.10
C PRO A 70 -7.45 19.75 -4.78
N ALA A 71 -7.44 19.08 -5.93
CA ALA A 71 -6.25 18.95 -6.77
C ALA A 71 -5.75 20.35 -7.23
N PRO A 72 -4.41 20.53 -7.35
CA PRO A 72 -3.83 21.75 -7.89
C PRO A 72 -4.37 22.05 -9.29
N GLN A 73 -4.56 23.32 -9.60
CA GLN A 73 -5.18 23.76 -10.87
C GLN A 73 -4.23 23.64 -12.05
N ASP A 74 -2.93 23.79 -11.82
CA ASP A 74 -1.88 23.77 -12.82
C ASP A 74 -0.57 23.19 -12.26
N GLU A 75 0.40 22.96 -13.15
CA GLU A 75 1.72 22.45 -12.78
C GLU A 75 2.46 23.37 -11.80
N GLU A 76 2.26 24.68 -11.89
CA GLU A 76 2.92 25.63 -10.99
C GLU A 76 2.39 25.52 -9.55
N ALA A 77 1.07 25.43 -9.36
CA ALA A 77 0.50 25.15 -8.05
C ALA A 77 0.97 23.79 -7.50
N MET A 78 1.06 22.77 -8.36
CA MET A 78 1.58 21.46 -7.98
C MET A 78 3.04 21.54 -7.52
N MET A 79 3.90 22.27 -8.24
CA MET A 79 5.32 22.44 -7.89
C MET A 79 5.51 23.20 -6.57
N LEU A 80 4.71 24.24 -6.32
CA LEU A 80 4.74 24.95 -5.04
C LEU A 80 4.33 24.06 -3.86
N GLU A 81 3.32 23.21 -4.06
CA GLU A 81 2.92 22.22 -3.07
C GLU A 81 4.03 21.19 -2.81
N ILE A 82 4.71 20.72 -3.87
CA ILE A 82 5.88 19.84 -3.74
C ILE A 82 6.97 20.53 -2.93
N PHE A 83 7.30 21.80 -3.21
CA PHE A 83 8.30 22.56 -2.46
C PHE A 83 7.93 22.70 -0.98
N ASN A 84 6.69 23.09 -0.69
CA ASN A 84 6.20 23.21 0.69
C ASN A 84 6.25 21.86 1.43
N TYR A 85 5.92 20.77 0.73
CA TYR A 85 5.96 19.43 1.31
C TYR A 85 7.41 18.99 1.58
N THR A 86 8.32 19.18 0.63
CA THR A 86 9.75 18.91 0.79
C THR A 86 10.35 19.70 1.95
N ASP A 87 10.03 21.00 2.06
CA ASP A 87 10.46 21.86 3.16
C ASP A 87 9.96 21.34 4.51
N ARG A 88 8.68 20.93 4.60
CA ARG A 88 8.14 20.32 5.82
C ARG A 88 8.93 19.07 6.20
N VAL A 89 9.20 18.17 5.25
CA VAL A 89 9.96 16.93 5.52
C VAL A 89 11.39 17.23 5.99
N VAL A 90 12.07 18.18 5.36
CA VAL A 90 13.40 18.57 5.79
C VAL A 90 13.40 19.23 7.17
N ASN A 91 12.41 20.08 7.46
CA ASN A 91 12.28 20.73 8.76
C ASN A 91 12.07 19.72 9.91
N MET A 92 11.41 18.59 9.64
CA MET A 92 11.24 17.49 10.58
C MET A 92 12.53 16.70 10.84
N VAL A 93 13.28 16.39 9.78
CA VAL A 93 14.45 15.50 9.87
C VAL A 93 15.74 16.24 10.22
N ARG A 94 15.91 17.47 9.72
CA ARG A 94 17.12 18.31 9.89
C ARG A 94 18.43 17.56 9.56
N PRO A 95 18.58 17.04 8.34
CA PRO A 95 19.79 16.33 7.92
C PRO A 95 21.05 17.20 8.04
N ARG A 96 22.16 16.59 8.49
CA ARG A 96 23.41 17.32 8.81
C ARG A 96 24.54 17.17 7.78
N LYS A 97 24.54 16.09 6.96
CA LYS A 97 25.63 15.78 6.02
C LYS A 97 25.17 15.78 4.56
N LEU A 98 24.09 15.08 4.25
CA LEU A 98 23.63 14.83 2.88
C LEU A 98 22.11 14.93 2.76
N LEU A 99 21.68 15.58 1.69
CA LEU A 99 20.34 15.50 1.17
C LEU A 99 20.40 14.85 -0.21
N MET A 100 19.71 13.75 -0.44
CA MET A 100 19.60 13.18 -1.79
C MET A 100 18.23 13.48 -2.39
N ILE A 101 17.98 14.76 -2.68
CA ILE A 101 16.68 15.36 -2.98
C ILE A 101 16.93 16.70 -3.68
N ALA A 102 16.01 17.24 -4.48
CA ALA A 102 16.13 18.60 -5.00
C ALA A 102 15.95 19.69 -3.91
N VAL A 103 16.86 20.68 -3.90
CA VAL A 103 16.83 22.03 -3.24
C VAL A 103 17.47 22.16 -1.83
N ALA A 104 17.92 23.38 -1.45
CA ALA A 104 19.25 23.65 -0.87
C ALA A 104 19.38 24.21 0.57
N TRP A 105 20.50 23.86 1.24
CA TRP A 105 20.97 24.41 2.53
C TRP A 105 22.49 24.63 2.55
N ALA A 106 22.93 25.68 3.25
CA ALA A 106 24.30 26.23 3.18
C ALA A 106 25.45 25.21 3.34
N LYS A 107 25.38 24.26 4.29
CA LYS A 107 26.49 23.29 4.52
C LYS A 107 26.20 21.87 4.03
N MET A 108 25.09 21.68 3.32
CA MET A 108 24.65 20.36 2.88
C MET A 108 25.15 20.06 1.48
N LYS A 109 25.38 18.77 1.21
CA LYS A 109 25.58 18.25 -0.15
C LYS A 109 24.24 17.78 -0.67
N ILE A 110 23.92 18.12 -1.91
CA ILE A 110 22.62 17.83 -2.50
C ILE A 110 22.84 16.95 -3.73
N LEU A 111 22.28 15.75 -3.73
CA LEU A 111 22.35 14.84 -4.88
C LEU A 111 20.97 14.69 -5.50
N ILE A 112 20.83 15.09 -6.77
CA ILE A 112 19.60 14.97 -7.54
C ILE A 112 19.76 13.83 -8.55
N SER A 113 18.88 12.84 -8.44
CA SER A 113 18.77 11.74 -9.40
C SER A 113 17.38 11.76 -10.02
N ASP A 114 17.26 12.40 -11.18
CA ASP A 114 15.97 12.60 -11.85
C ASP A 114 15.48 11.33 -12.58
N ALA A 115 14.34 11.46 -13.28
CA ALA A 115 13.74 10.35 -14.04
C ALA A 115 14.53 9.92 -15.28
N THR A 116 15.52 10.71 -15.71
CA THR A 116 16.39 10.37 -16.86
C THR A 116 17.49 9.38 -16.46
N VAL A 117 17.78 9.26 -15.16
CA VAL A 117 18.67 8.25 -14.61
C VAL A 117 17.87 6.96 -14.35
N PRO A 118 18.23 5.85 -14.99
CA PRO A 118 17.43 4.62 -14.94
C PRO A 118 17.43 3.96 -13.56
N GLY A 119 16.30 3.36 -13.22
CA GLY A 119 16.06 2.66 -11.96
C GLY A 119 15.06 3.37 -11.07
N GLU A 120 14.37 2.59 -10.24
CA GLU A 120 13.39 3.09 -9.27
C GLU A 120 14.08 3.94 -8.19
N GLY A 121 13.39 5.00 -7.72
CA GLY A 121 13.96 5.96 -6.76
C GLY A 121 14.54 5.29 -5.52
N GLU A 122 13.79 4.37 -4.92
CA GLU A 122 14.24 3.59 -3.75
C GLU A 122 15.51 2.77 -4.03
N HIS A 123 15.59 2.09 -5.18
CA HIS A 123 16.74 1.27 -5.52
C HIS A 123 17.96 2.11 -5.91
N LYS A 124 17.77 3.30 -6.47
CA LYS A 124 18.85 4.29 -6.66
C LYS A 124 19.43 4.73 -5.32
N ILE A 125 18.58 5.01 -4.33
CA ILE A 125 19.00 5.33 -2.95
C ILE A 125 19.77 4.15 -2.34
N MET A 126 19.26 2.93 -2.44
CA MET A 126 19.93 1.75 -1.88
C MET A 126 21.27 1.47 -2.55
N SER A 127 21.35 1.64 -3.88
CA SER A 127 22.61 1.54 -4.63
C SER A 127 23.61 2.59 -4.17
N PHE A 128 23.16 3.83 -3.94
CA PHE A 128 24.00 4.88 -3.38
C PHE A 128 24.55 4.50 -2.00
N ILE A 129 23.70 4.08 -1.06
CA ILE A 129 24.11 3.67 0.30
C ILE A 129 25.15 2.55 0.23
N ARG A 130 24.90 1.51 -0.58
CA ARG A 130 25.86 0.40 -0.77
C ARG A 130 27.19 0.88 -1.34
N SER A 131 27.16 1.80 -2.30
CA SER A 131 28.39 2.36 -2.88
C SER A 131 29.20 3.15 -1.85
N GLN A 132 28.54 3.90 -0.96
CA GLN A 132 29.20 4.64 0.11
C GLN A 132 29.77 3.69 1.15
N ARG A 133 29.00 2.68 1.58
CA ARG A 133 29.45 1.66 2.55
C ARG A 133 30.65 0.84 2.07
N ALA A 134 30.80 0.66 0.76
CA ALA A 134 31.96 0.00 0.16
C ALA A 134 33.25 0.86 0.21
N SER A 135 33.14 2.16 0.50
CA SER A 135 34.28 3.05 0.66
C SER A 135 35.02 2.77 1.97
N PRO A 136 36.37 2.70 1.98
CA PRO A 136 37.14 2.42 3.19
C PRO A 136 37.05 3.54 4.24
N ASP A 137 36.75 4.77 3.83
CA ASP A 137 36.63 5.95 4.70
C ASP A 137 35.16 6.24 5.12
N TYR A 138 34.25 5.29 4.91
CA TYR A 138 32.83 5.42 5.29
C TYR A 138 32.65 5.39 6.81
N ASP A 139 31.76 6.24 7.33
CA ASP A 139 31.39 6.24 8.74
C ASP A 139 30.25 5.23 9.00
N PRO A 140 30.51 4.10 9.69
CA PRO A 140 29.51 3.06 9.94
C PRO A 140 28.41 3.48 10.91
N ASN A 141 28.55 4.62 11.58
CA ASN A 141 27.53 5.17 12.47
C ASN A 141 26.68 6.26 11.79
N THR A 142 26.79 6.40 10.47
CA THR A 142 25.97 7.35 9.71
C THR A 142 24.49 7.07 9.92
N ARG A 143 23.73 8.12 10.24
CA ARG A 143 22.30 8.00 10.53
C ARG A 143 21.47 8.35 9.31
N HIS A 144 20.66 7.40 8.87
CA HIS A 144 19.89 7.45 7.64
C HIS A 144 18.40 7.60 7.90
N VAL A 145 17.76 8.48 7.14
CA VAL A 145 16.30 8.58 7.06
C VAL A 145 15.89 8.50 5.60
N ILE A 146 14.99 7.58 5.27
CA ILE A 146 14.32 7.54 3.97
C ILE A 146 12.86 7.94 4.15
N TYR A 147 12.38 8.84 3.30
CA TYR A 147 10.96 9.16 3.19
C TYR A 147 10.37 8.42 1.99
N GLY A 148 9.22 7.77 2.22
CA GLY A 148 8.40 7.21 1.16
C GLY A 148 7.20 6.44 1.72
N LEU A 149 6.27 6.09 0.83
CA LEU A 149 5.00 5.47 1.22
C LEU A 149 5.02 3.94 1.06
N ASP A 150 5.99 3.41 0.33
CA ASP A 150 6.05 2.00 -0.03
C ASP A 150 6.44 1.08 1.15
N ALA A 151 6.05 -0.19 1.04
CA ALA A 151 6.19 -1.16 2.14
C ALA A 151 7.51 -1.94 2.09
N ASP A 152 8.11 -2.02 0.92
CA ASP A 152 9.48 -2.45 0.64
C ASP A 152 10.54 -1.61 1.36
N LEU A 153 10.33 -0.30 1.56
CA LEU A 153 11.31 0.60 2.20
C LEU A 153 11.82 0.07 3.55
N ILE A 154 10.98 -0.61 4.33
CA ILE A 154 11.39 -1.24 5.59
C ILE A 154 12.33 -2.42 5.33
N MET A 155 12.01 -3.26 4.34
CA MET A 155 12.85 -4.41 3.96
C MET A 155 14.14 -3.97 3.28
N LEU A 156 14.09 -2.94 2.44
CA LEU A 156 15.27 -2.32 1.84
C LEU A 156 16.16 -1.70 2.90
N GLY A 157 15.59 -0.98 3.87
CA GLY A 157 16.30 -0.47 5.04
C GLY A 157 17.04 -1.58 5.81
N LEU A 158 16.39 -2.72 6.04
CA LEU A 158 17.05 -3.89 6.65
C LEU A 158 18.14 -4.51 5.76
N ALA A 159 17.94 -4.55 4.44
CA ALA A 159 18.90 -5.07 3.48
C ALA A 159 20.17 -4.20 3.35
N THR A 160 20.12 -2.93 3.74
CA THR A 160 21.32 -2.07 3.79
C THR A 160 22.34 -2.52 4.84
N HIS A 161 21.89 -3.25 5.88
CA HIS A 161 22.69 -3.56 7.07
C HIS A 161 23.25 -2.34 7.81
N GLU A 162 22.66 -1.15 7.64
CA GLU A 162 22.99 0.04 8.42
C GLU A 162 22.26 0.01 9.78
N PRO A 163 22.97 0.17 10.91
CA PRO A 163 22.35 0.06 12.24
C PRO A 163 21.42 1.23 12.57
N HIS A 164 21.71 2.42 12.02
CA HIS A 164 20.98 3.66 12.29
C HIS A 164 20.13 4.06 11.09
N PHE A 165 19.08 3.28 10.82
CA PHE A 165 18.17 3.52 9.71
C PHE A 165 16.73 3.76 10.21
N ARG A 166 16.07 4.80 9.68
CA ARG A 166 14.67 5.14 9.94
C ARG A 166 13.91 5.31 8.63
N VAL A 167 12.65 4.89 8.63
CA VAL A 167 11.69 5.17 7.54
C VAL A 167 10.70 6.22 8.06
N LEU A 168 10.63 7.36 7.37
CA LEU A 168 9.67 8.41 7.62
C LEU A 168 8.48 8.24 6.67
N ARG A 169 7.27 8.32 7.21
CA ARG A 169 6.02 8.16 6.46
C ARG A 169 4.88 8.87 7.17
N GLU A 170 3.81 9.14 6.43
CA GLU A 170 2.56 9.59 7.01
C GLU A 170 1.86 8.49 7.84
N ASP A 171 1.17 8.91 8.90
CA ASP A 171 0.40 8.00 9.75
C ASP A 171 -0.95 7.65 9.12
N VAL A 172 -0.97 6.51 8.44
CA VAL A 172 -2.18 5.93 7.81
C VAL A 172 -3.26 5.55 8.84
N PHE A 173 -2.96 5.58 10.15
CA PHE A 173 -3.89 5.16 11.22
C PHE A 173 -4.29 6.29 12.18
N PHE A 174 -3.97 7.55 11.87
CA PHE A 174 -4.27 8.69 12.75
C PHE A 174 -5.77 8.80 13.12
N GLN A 175 -6.67 8.35 12.23
CA GLN A 175 -8.13 8.38 12.46
C GLN A 175 -8.66 7.24 13.36
N ASP A 176 -7.85 6.21 13.68
CA ASP A 176 -8.24 5.05 14.50
C ASP A 176 -7.89 5.22 16.00
N GLY A 177 -7.93 6.48 16.48
CA GLY A 177 -7.66 6.89 17.87
C GLY A 177 -8.70 6.37 18.88
N LYS A 178 -8.71 5.07 19.17
CA LYS A 178 -9.33 4.51 20.39
C LYS A 178 -8.23 3.97 21.29
N SER A 179 -8.29 4.32 22.58
CA SER A 179 -7.29 3.94 23.58
C SER A 179 -7.03 2.43 23.55
N LYS A 180 -5.85 2.04 23.04
CA LYS A 180 -5.45 0.62 23.02
C LYS A 180 -4.72 0.29 24.31
N MET A 181 -5.19 -0.78 24.93
CA MET A 181 -4.46 -1.57 25.92
C MET A 181 -3.05 -1.92 25.43
N CYS A 182 -2.05 -1.92 26.32
CA CYS A 182 -0.67 -2.27 25.96
C CYS A 182 -0.63 -3.71 25.40
N GLN A 183 -0.26 -3.90 24.13
CA GLN A 183 -0.34 -5.22 23.49
C GLN A 183 0.77 -6.20 23.92
N LEU A 184 1.76 -5.74 24.68
CA LEU A 184 2.81 -6.58 25.25
C LEU A 184 2.39 -7.24 26.58
N CYS A 185 1.51 -6.62 27.37
CA CYS A 185 1.12 -7.12 28.70
C CYS A 185 -0.39 -7.04 29.02
N GLY A 186 -1.20 -6.45 28.14
CA GLY A 186 -2.65 -6.34 28.28
C GLY A 186 -3.16 -5.31 29.28
N GLN A 187 -2.30 -4.53 29.94
CA GLN A 187 -2.70 -3.57 30.98
C GLN A 187 -3.00 -2.15 30.43
N LYS A 188 -3.80 -1.39 31.18
CA LYS A 188 -4.12 0.03 30.90
C LYS A 188 -3.14 0.95 31.64
N GLY A 189 -2.84 2.11 31.06
CA GLY A 189 -2.16 3.22 31.77
C GLY A 189 -0.65 3.39 31.49
N HIS A 190 -0.08 2.69 30.51
CA HIS A 190 1.29 2.97 30.03
C HIS A 190 1.42 2.72 28.53
N GLU A 191 2.32 3.47 27.89
CA GLU A 191 2.73 3.25 26.50
C GLU A 191 3.69 2.04 26.40
N ALA A 192 3.66 1.34 25.27
CA ALA A 192 4.46 0.12 25.02
C ALA A 192 5.98 0.31 25.20
N ARG A 193 6.47 1.56 25.16
CA ARG A 193 7.86 1.97 25.46
C ARG A 193 8.35 1.51 26.84
N ASN A 194 7.47 1.45 27.83
CA ASN A 194 7.83 1.15 29.22
C ASN A 194 7.63 -0.34 29.62
N CYS A 195 7.40 -1.22 28.64
CA CYS A 195 7.15 -2.64 28.89
C CYS A 195 8.46 -3.45 28.89
N ARG A 196 8.76 -4.12 30.02
CA ARG A 196 9.96 -4.94 30.29
C ARG A 196 9.86 -6.40 29.82
N GLY A 197 9.17 -6.68 28.71
CA GLY A 197 9.00 -8.05 28.21
C GLY A 197 10.33 -8.70 27.81
N GLU A 198 10.66 -9.86 28.40
CA GLU A 198 11.82 -10.68 28.06
C GLU A 198 11.57 -11.47 26.76
N ALA A 199 12.57 -11.51 25.86
CA ALA A 199 12.52 -12.23 24.60
C ALA A 199 12.98 -13.69 24.77
N LYS A 200 12.33 -14.62 24.08
CA LYS A 200 12.74 -16.03 23.99
C LYS A 200 13.65 -16.19 22.77
N GLU A 201 14.89 -16.62 22.99
CA GLU A 201 15.86 -16.89 21.93
C GLU A 201 15.55 -18.23 21.25
N GLU A 202 15.47 -18.24 19.91
CA GLU A 202 15.57 -19.44 19.10
C GLU A 202 16.96 -19.44 18.42
N LYS A 203 17.69 -20.53 18.62
CA LYS A 203 19.02 -20.75 18.04
C LYS A 203 18.88 -21.05 16.55
N ALA A 204 19.62 -20.32 15.72
CA ALA A 204 19.82 -20.62 14.32
C ALA A 204 20.99 -21.60 14.17
N ASP A 205 20.71 -22.82 13.73
CA ASP A 205 21.74 -23.77 13.29
C ASP A 205 22.23 -23.38 11.89
N THR A 206 23.56 -23.25 11.78
CA THR A 206 24.26 -23.01 10.52
C THR A 206 24.91 -24.32 10.08
N ASP A 207 24.27 -25.02 9.14
CA ASP A 207 24.93 -26.01 8.31
C ASP A 207 24.86 -25.61 6.83
N ALA A 208 26.00 -25.74 6.17
CA ALA A 208 26.24 -25.40 4.78
C ALA A 208 25.69 -26.50 3.87
N THR A 209 24.41 -26.40 3.53
CA THR A 209 23.79 -27.02 2.35
C THR A 209 23.31 -25.92 1.41
N SER A 210 23.29 -26.19 0.11
CA SER A 210 22.90 -25.23 -0.93
C SER A 210 21.65 -24.45 -0.54
N ASN A 211 21.67 -23.11 -0.68
CA ASN A 211 20.58 -22.25 -0.24
C ASN A 211 19.22 -22.64 -0.89
N LEU A 212 19.26 -23.24 -2.09
CA LEU A 212 18.07 -23.76 -2.78
C LEU A 212 17.50 -25.04 -2.15
N GLU A 213 18.33 -25.89 -1.54
CA GLU A 213 17.85 -27.06 -0.78
C GLU A 213 17.12 -26.62 0.50
N LYS A 214 17.58 -25.54 1.14
CA LYS A 214 16.88 -24.97 2.29
C LYS A 214 15.53 -24.39 1.88
N ALA A 215 15.47 -23.70 0.75
CA ALA A 215 14.22 -23.21 0.18
C ALA A 215 13.25 -24.36 -0.13
N GLN A 216 13.73 -25.43 -0.75
CA GLN A 216 12.95 -26.66 -1.00
C GLN A 216 12.36 -27.22 0.30
N ARG A 217 13.16 -27.36 1.37
CA ARG A 217 12.68 -27.87 2.66
C ARG A 217 11.59 -27.01 3.28
N ILE A 218 11.68 -25.68 3.12
CA ILE A 218 10.65 -24.74 3.60
C ILE A 218 9.35 -24.93 2.81
N LEU A 219 9.46 -25.04 1.48
CA LEU A 219 8.32 -25.25 0.58
C LEU A 219 7.66 -26.63 0.80
N ASP A 220 8.44 -27.68 1.04
CA ASP A 220 7.96 -29.02 1.39
C ASP A 220 7.21 -29.04 2.73
N SER A 221 7.62 -28.18 3.67
CA SER A 221 6.92 -28.01 4.94
C SER A 221 5.60 -27.26 4.74
N LEU A 222 5.60 -26.25 3.87
CA LEU A 222 4.41 -25.47 3.53
C LEU A 222 3.38 -26.30 2.76
N SER A 223 3.81 -27.10 1.78
CA SER A 223 2.93 -27.93 0.95
C SER A 223 2.09 -28.91 1.78
N LYS A 224 2.68 -29.50 2.83
CA LYS A 224 1.96 -30.35 3.79
C LYS A 224 0.86 -29.63 4.56
N GLN A 225 0.90 -28.30 4.64
CA GLN A 225 -0.07 -27.48 5.37
C GLN A 225 -1.06 -26.75 4.46
N GLU A 226 -0.87 -26.72 3.14
CA GLU A 226 -1.68 -25.93 2.19
C GLU A 226 -3.17 -26.25 2.30
N ASP A 227 -3.54 -27.53 2.25
CA ASP A 227 -4.93 -27.99 2.36
C ASP A 227 -5.59 -27.48 3.65
N ALA A 228 -4.87 -27.59 4.77
CA ALA A 228 -5.33 -27.13 6.07
C ALA A 228 -5.41 -25.60 6.15
N ILE A 229 -4.57 -24.87 5.42
CA ILE A 229 -4.61 -23.40 5.33
C ILE A 229 -5.86 -22.97 4.55
N PHE A 230 -6.15 -23.58 3.40
CA PHE A 230 -7.31 -23.22 2.58
C PHE A 230 -8.63 -23.48 3.30
N ARG A 231 -8.78 -24.66 3.94
CA ARG A 231 -9.97 -24.98 4.75
C ARG A 231 -10.15 -24.00 5.91
N ARG A 232 -9.10 -23.71 6.69
CA ARG A 232 -9.16 -22.72 7.79
C ARG A 232 -9.48 -21.32 7.30
N ARG A 233 -8.97 -20.91 6.14
CA ARG A 233 -9.25 -19.59 5.56
C ARG A 233 -10.73 -19.45 5.22
N LYS A 234 -11.33 -20.50 4.62
CA LYS A 234 -12.75 -20.54 4.29
C LYS A 234 -13.63 -20.48 5.54
N GLU A 235 -13.33 -21.30 6.55
CA GLU A 235 -14.05 -21.28 7.84
C GLU A 235 -14.01 -19.88 8.50
N GLN A 236 -12.86 -19.21 8.47
CA GLN A 236 -12.71 -17.86 9.03
C GLN A 236 -13.48 -16.79 8.23
N GLU A 237 -13.57 -16.96 6.91
CA GLU A 237 -14.36 -16.08 6.06
C GLU A 237 -15.85 -16.28 6.31
N GLU A 238 -16.33 -17.52 6.29
CA GLU A 238 -17.73 -17.86 6.61
C GLU A 238 -18.12 -17.37 7.99
N ARG A 239 -17.24 -17.54 8.99
CA ARG A 239 -17.46 -17.00 10.34
C ARG A 239 -17.56 -15.47 10.34
N ARG A 240 -16.71 -14.78 9.57
CA ARG A 240 -16.77 -13.32 9.43
C ARG A 240 -18.05 -12.87 8.75
N GLU A 241 -18.47 -13.56 7.69
CA GLU A 241 -19.70 -13.28 6.98
C GLU A 241 -20.95 -13.56 7.82
N ALA A 242 -20.98 -14.68 8.54
CA ALA A 242 -22.04 -14.99 9.50
C ALA A 242 -22.13 -13.92 10.59
N ASN A 243 -20.99 -13.47 11.12
CA ASN A 243 -20.95 -12.37 12.08
C ASN A 243 -21.42 -11.04 11.46
N ALA A 244 -21.05 -10.73 10.21
CA ALA A 244 -21.48 -9.52 9.52
C ALA A 244 -22.98 -9.55 9.21
N LYS A 245 -23.51 -10.67 8.72
CA LYS A 245 -24.95 -10.91 8.51
C LYS A 245 -25.72 -10.76 9.83
N ARG A 246 -25.20 -11.34 10.92
CA ARG A 246 -25.79 -11.18 12.26
C ARG A 246 -25.83 -9.72 12.72
N ARG A 247 -24.76 -8.95 12.48
CA ARG A 247 -24.71 -7.51 12.81
C ARG A 247 -25.70 -6.70 11.97
N LYS A 248 -25.83 -7.00 10.67
CA LYS A 248 -26.82 -6.36 9.79
C LYS A 248 -28.24 -6.66 10.26
N LEU A 249 -28.58 -7.92 10.50
CA LEU A 249 -29.88 -8.34 11.03
C LEU A 249 -30.19 -7.71 12.40
N GLN A 250 -29.20 -7.54 13.27
CA GLN A 250 -29.38 -6.83 14.56
C GLN A 250 -29.61 -5.33 14.38
N HIS A 251 -29.02 -4.73 13.34
CA HIS A 251 -29.24 -3.32 13.01
C HIS A 251 -30.62 -3.11 12.39
N GLU A 252 -31.05 -4.01 11.50
CA GLU A 252 -32.36 -4.00 10.84
C GLU A 252 -33.51 -4.35 11.80
N ASN A 253 -33.30 -5.31 12.72
CA ASN A 253 -34.27 -5.66 13.77
C ASN A 253 -34.29 -4.69 14.96
N ARG A 254 -33.54 -3.58 14.90
CA ARG A 254 -33.67 -2.52 15.90
C ARG A 254 -34.98 -1.79 15.60
N PRO A 255 -36.00 -1.83 16.48
CA PRO A 255 -37.28 -1.23 16.17
C PRO A 255 -37.13 0.27 15.94
N GLN A 256 -37.63 0.75 14.80
CA GLN A 256 -37.82 2.16 14.44
C GLN A 256 -38.93 2.80 15.30
N GLY A 257 -38.79 2.70 16.63
CA GLY A 257 -39.85 2.99 17.59
C GLY A 257 -39.30 3.29 18.98
N ALA A 258 -38.32 4.19 19.07
CA ALA A 258 -38.00 4.92 20.30
C ALA A 258 -37.66 6.37 19.96
N ILE A 259 -38.52 7.03 19.18
CA ILE A 259 -38.70 8.48 19.28
C ILE A 259 -39.78 8.67 20.35
N CYS A 260 -39.35 8.76 21.61
CA CYS A 260 -40.20 9.24 22.70
C CYS A 260 -39.51 10.43 23.37
N ARG A 261 -39.88 11.61 22.87
CA ARG A 261 -39.91 12.92 23.57
C ARG A 261 -38.67 13.32 24.38
N ALA A 262 -37.70 13.92 23.71
CA ALA A 262 -36.91 14.98 24.32
C ALA A 262 -37.68 16.31 24.15
N ASN A 263 -38.50 16.65 25.15
CA ASN A 263 -38.88 18.04 25.40
C ASN A 263 -38.14 18.46 26.68
N GLY A 264 -37.57 19.66 26.61
CA GLY A 264 -36.40 20.07 27.36
C GLY A 264 -36.52 20.01 28.88
N ASP A 265 -35.41 19.68 29.52
CA ASP A 265 -34.97 20.41 30.69
C ASP A 265 -33.45 20.55 30.70
N ASP A 266 -33.07 21.78 30.99
CA ASP A 266 -31.81 22.49 30.77
C ASP A 266 -30.78 22.09 31.83
N TYR A 267 -29.69 21.39 31.46
CA TYR A 267 -28.51 21.27 32.34
C TYR A 267 -27.51 22.38 32.01
N LYS A 268 -27.83 23.59 32.47
CA LYS A 268 -26.85 24.66 32.64
C LYS A 268 -25.91 24.28 33.78
N VAL A 269 -24.63 24.12 33.45
CA VAL A 269 -23.52 24.17 34.41
C VAL A 269 -23.44 25.60 34.94
N GLY A 270 -24.07 25.85 36.09
CA GLY A 270 -24.05 27.14 36.76
C GLY A 270 -22.84 27.28 37.68
N TYR A 271 -21.86 28.10 37.27
CA TYR A 271 -20.96 28.78 38.21
C TYR A 271 -21.82 29.63 39.16
N GLN A 272 -21.70 29.39 40.47
CA GLN A 272 -22.43 30.14 41.49
C GLN A 272 -21.86 31.55 41.63
N ASN A 273 -22.72 32.56 41.48
CA ASN A 273 -22.44 33.96 41.81
C ASN A 273 -22.90 34.21 43.27
N PRO A 274 -22.03 34.63 44.20
CA PRO A 274 -22.27 34.54 45.65
C PRO A 274 -22.98 35.77 46.25
N SER A 275 -24.10 36.22 45.68
CA SER A 275 -24.71 37.50 46.08
C SER A 275 -26.23 37.60 46.08
N GLN A 276 -26.98 36.50 46.25
CA GLN A 276 -28.41 36.59 46.55
C GLN A 276 -28.84 35.59 47.64
N GLY A 277 -29.39 36.16 48.72
CA GLY A 277 -29.80 35.47 49.94
C GLY A 277 -30.98 34.52 49.74
N LEU A 278 -31.08 33.56 50.68
CA LEU A 278 -32.07 32.49 50.73
C LEU A 278 -33.50 33.03 50.86
N SER A 279 -34.35 32.72 49.87
CA SER A 279 -35.80 32.86 49.97
C SER A 279 -36.42 31.60 50.58
N LEU A 280 -36.83 31.71 51.85
CA LEU A 280 -37.61 30.72 52.60
C LEU A 280 -39.07 30.71 52.16
N HIS A 281 -39.65 29.52 51.97
CA HIS A 281 -41.10 29.33 51.82
C HIS A 281 -41.59 28.08 52.58
N PRO A 282 -42.89 28.04 52.95
CA PRO A 282 -43.34 27.54 54.25
C PRO A 282 -43.68 26.05 54.34
N ILE A 283 -43.60 25.57 55.58
CA ILE A 283 -43.88 24.21 56.05
C ILE A 283 -45.39 23.93 55.98
N ALA A 284 -45.84 23.12 55.02
CA ALA A 284 -47.01 22.25 55.18
C ALA A 284 -47.19 21.30 54.00
N LYS A 285 -46.56 20.11 54.10
CA LYS A 285 -47.11 18.77 53.76
C LYS A 285 -45.97 17.77 53.61
N PHE A 286 -45.62 17.12 54.71
CA PHE A 286 -45.01 15.79 54.67
C PHE A 286 -46.12 14.75 54.82
N PRO A 287 -46.10 13.66 54.03
CA PRO A 287 -46.38 12.34 54.53
C PRO A 287 -45.10 11.47 54.51
N LYS A 288 -45.00 10.65 55.55
CA LYS A 288 -43.90 9.74 55.91
C LYS A 288 -43.85 8.49 55.00
N ALA A 289 -42.66 8.14 54.46
CA ALA A 289 -42.24 6.75 54.13
C ALA A 289 -40.74 6.69 53.74
N PRO A 290 -39.98 5.61 54.06
CA PRO A 290 -38.52 5.50 53.82
C PRO A 290 -38.17 5.05 52.38
N PRO A 291 -36.91 5.21 51.92
CA PRO A 291 -36.49 4.77 50.59
C PRO A 291 -36.50 3.23 50.48
N ARG A 292 -37.03 2.70 49.37
CA ARG A 292 -37.13 1.25 49.13
C ARG A 292 -35.75 0.61 48.90
N ALA A 293 -35.54 -0.51 49.58
CA ALA A 293 -34.41 -1.42 49.43
C ALA A 293 -34.46 -2.21 48.11
N ILE A 294 -33.27 -2.60 47.62
CA ILE A 294 -33.06 -3.48 46.46
C ILE A 294 -33.69 -4.85 46.76
N THR A 295 -34.60 -5.33 45.90
CA THR A 295 -35.28 -6.62 46.08
C THR A 295 -34.58 -7.77 45.36
N HIS A 296 -34.68 -8.95 45.97
CA HIS A 296 -34.12 -10.24 45.54
C HIS A 296 -34.46 -10.63 44.08
N ASP A 297 -35.54 -10.10 43.50
CA ASP A 297 -35.98 -10.40 42.12
C ASP A 297 -35.06 -9.84 41.03
N MET A 298 -34.25 -8.82 41.32
CA MET A 298 -33.27 -8.28 40.36
C MET A 298 -32.02 -9.16 40.21
N VAL A 299 -31.77 -10.10 41.12
CA VAL A 299 -30.57 -10.96 41.13
C VAL A 299 -30.83 -12.35 40.53
N VAL A 300 -32.08 -12.84 40.57
CA VAL A 300 -32.42 -14.22 40.19
C VAL A 300 -32.58 -14.42 38.67
N ASN A 301 -32.74 -13.35 37.88
CA ASN A 301 -33.00 -13.47 36.43
C ASN A 301 -31.75 -13.69 35.55
N ARG A 302 -30.60 -14.04 36.16
CA ARG A 302 -29.35 -14.34 35.44
C ARG A 302 -29.17 -15.84 35.14
N THR A 303 -29.83 -16.70 35.91
CA THR A 303 -29.84 -18.17 35.71
C THR A 303 -30.90 -18.63 34.71
N SER A 304 -32.03 -17.92 34.58
CA SER A 304 -33.09 -18.21 33.60
C SER A 304 -32.62 -18.13 32.15
N ALA A 305 -31.69 -17.22 31.82
CA ALA A 305 -31.08 -17.12 30.49
C ALA A 305 -30.10 -18.27 30.16
N GLN A 306 -29.47 -18.87 31.17
CA GLN A 306 -28.64 -20.06 30.99
C GLN A 306 -29.50 -21.33 30.86
N SER A 307 -30.56 -21.45 31.68
CA SER A 307 -31.52 -22.56 31.60
C SER A 307 -32.29 -22.59 30.29
N ALA A 308 -32.66 -21.44 29.71
CA ALA A 308 -33.31 -21.37 28.40
C ALA A 308 -32.41 -21.84 27.24
N ASN A 309 -31.10 -21.54 27.31
CA ASN A 309 -30.14 -21.99 26.30
C ASN A 309 -29.82 -23.50 26.40
N VAL A 310 -29.82 -24.05 27.61
CA VAL A 310 -29.66 -25.51 27.83
C VAL A 310 -30.92 -26.28 27.44
N ALA A 311 -32.11 -25.74 27.74
CA ALA A 311 -33.39 -26.31 27.34
C ALA A 311 -33.57 -26.33 25.81
N ASN A 312 -33.17 -25.28 25.10
CA ASN A 312 -33.21 -25.23 23.64
C ASN A 312 -32.22 -26.20 22.98
N ARG A 313 -31.06 -26.45 23.61
CA ARG A 313 -30.08 -27.44 23.13
C ARG A 313 -30.55 -28.88 23.35
N SER A 314 -31.25 -29.15 24.44
CA SER A 314 -31.86 -30.44 24.76
C SER A 314 -33.09 -30.75 23.89
N ALA A 315 -33.94 -29.74 23.63
CA ALA A 315 -35.07 -29.87 22.71
C ALA A 315 -34.62 -30.17 21.26
N ALA A 316 -33.53 -29.54 20.81
CA ALA A 316 -32.97 -29.78 19.48
C ALA A 316 -32.34 -31.19 19.33
N SER A 317 -31.77 -31.77 20.40
CA SER A 317 -31.28 -33.15 20.36
C SER A 317 -32.42 -34.17 20.43
N ALA A 318 -33.47 -33.90 21.20
CA ALA A 318 -34.65 -34.78 21.28
C ALA A 318 -35.41 -34.86 19.94
N ILE A 319 -35.54 -33.74 19.23
CA ILE A 319 -36.15 -33.71 17.88
C ILE A 319 -35.27 -34.45 16.87
N LYS A 320 -33.94 -34.37 17.01
CA LYS A 320 -32.98 -35.09 16.15
C LYS A 320 -32.99 -36.61 16.40
N GLU A 321 -33.25 -37.04 17.64
CA GLU A 321 -33.40 -38.45 18.03
C GLU A 321 -34.72 -39.03 17.48
N GLN A 322 -35.83 -38.27 17.58
CA GLN A 322 -37.15 -38.67 17.08
C GLN A 322 -37.22 -38.75 15.55
N LEU A 323 -36.45 -37.93 14.85
CA LEU A 323 -36.30 -38.03 13.38
C LEU A 323 -35.45 -39.23 12.95
N ARG A 324 -34.70 -39.85 13.87
CA ARG A 324 -33.85 -41.02 13.60
C ARG A 324 -34.54 -42.36 13.89
N THR A 325 -35.62 -42.36 14.67
CA THR A 325 -36.35 -43.57 15.09
C THR A 325 -37.66 -43.82 14.33
N GLY A 326 -38.02 -42.95 13.38
CA GLY A 326 -39.29 -42.97 12.64
C GLY A 326 -39.29 -43.69 11.29
N SER A 327 -38.45 -44.71 11.08
CA SER A 327 -38.52 -45.59 9.91
C SER A 327 -38.49 -47.06 10.34
N ASP A 328 -39.67 -47.70 10.45
CA ASP A 328 -39.93 -49.11 10.11
C ASP A 328 -41.40 -49.52 10.42
N THR A 329 -42.17 -49.73 9.33
CA THR A 329 -43.29 -50.66 9.00
C THR A 329 -44.34 -51.26 9.99
N GLU A 330 -45.62 -51.10 9.56
CA GLU A 330 -46.77 -52.06 9.43
C GLU A 330 -47.92 -52.28 10.49
N ARG A 331 -49.16 -52.02 9.98
CA ARG A 331 -50.50 -52.68 10.12
C ARG A 331 -51.48 -52.42 11.30
N GLY A 332 -52.61 -51.77 10.97
CA GLY A 332 -53.99 -52.33 11.08
C GLY A 332 -54.99 -51.72 12.09
N GLY A 333 -56.11 -51.15 11.61
CA GLY A 333 -57.42 -51.12 12.32
C GLY A 333 -58.13 -49.77 12.51
N ASP A 334 -59.26 -49.61 11.80
CA ASP A 334 -60.22 -48.49 11.67
C ASP A 334 -60.71 -47.71 12.91
N MET A 335 -60.87 -46.38 12.74
CA MET A 335 -62.15 -45.63 12.92
C MET A 335 -62.02 -44.17 12.43
N VAL A 336 -62.94 -43.73 11.56
CA VAL A 336 -63.19 -42.34 11.06
C VAL A 336 -64.65 -41.99 11.39
N PRO A 337 -65.14 -40.72 11.39
CA PRO A 337 -64.87 -39.59 10.45
C PRO A 337 -64.71 -38.21 11.15
N ALA A 338 -64.46 -37.03 10.54
CA ALA A 338 -64.76 -36.41 9.24
C ALA A 338 -63.80 -35.19 9.01
N LEU A 339 -63.10 -35.08 7.87
CA LEU A 339 -63.35 -34.23 6.67
C LEU A 339 -63.44 -32.71 6.94
N LEU A 340 -62.56 -31.83 6.40
CA LEU A 340 -62.37 -31.39 5.00
C LEU A 340 -60.99 -30.66 4.91
N GLY A 341 -60.12 -30.72 3.90
CA GLY A 341 -60.20 -31.10 2.49
C GLY A 341 -59.45 -30.08 1.63
N LYS A 342 -58.13 -30.25 1.43
CA LYS A 342 -57.35 -29.63 0.32
C LYS A 342 -56.90 -30.76 -0.60
N ARG A 343 -57.15 -30.66 -1.91
CA ARG A 343 -56.60 -31.58 -2.92
C ARG A 343 -55.57 -30.87 -3.79
N LYS A 344 -54.47 -31.59 -3.99
CA LYS A 344 -53.44 -31.49 -5.03
C LYS A 344 -54.04 -31.62 -6.44
N ALA A 345 -53.34 -31.13 -7.45
CA ALA A 345 -52.74 -31.99 -8.48
C ALA A 345 -51.77 -31.19 -9.36
N GLU A 346 -50.69 -31.86 -9.71
CA GLU A 346 -49.67 -31.55 -10.70
C GLU A 346 -50.24 -31.76 -12.12
N ASP A 347 -49.77 -31.02 -13.13
CA ASP A 347 -49.15 -31.60 -14.34
C ASP A 347 -48.67 -30.51 -15.31
N ASP A 348 -47.58 -30.85 -16.00
CA ASP A 348 -46.95 -30.17 -17.13
C ASP A 348 -47.92 -29.86 -18.29
N LEU A 349 -47.65 -28.80 -19.06
CA LEU A 349 -47.81 -28.79 -20.51
C LEU A 349 -47.22 -27.52 -21.17
N VAL A 350 -46.87 -27.71 -22.43
CA VAL A 350 -45.95 -26.96 -23.29
C VAL A 350 -46.74 -26.31 -24.45
N ILE A 351 -46.36 -25.07 -24.81
CA ILE A 351 -46.42 -24.40 -26.14
C ILE A 351 -47.71 -23.68 -26.66
N THR A 352 -47.43 -22.48 -27.22
CA THR A 352 -48.06 -21.65 -28.29
C THR A 352 -49.23 -20.68 -28.02
N THR A 353 -48.88 -19.39 -28.12
CA THR A 353 -49.42 -18.30 -28.99
C THR A 353 -50.89 -18.30 -29.40
N GLU A 354 -51.59 -17.19 -29.15
CA GLU A 354 -52.07 -16.24 -30.18
C GLU A 354 -52.64 -14.95 -29.56
N VAL A 355 -52.85 -13.98 -30.45
CA VAL A 355 -52.89 -12.51 -30.31
C VAL A 355 -54.29 -12.00 -29.94
N ASP A 356 -54.40 -10.91 -29.18
CA ASP A 356 -55.45 -9.91 -29.48
C ASP A 356 -55.17 -8.51 -28.92
N VAL A 357 -55.56 -7.51 -29.71
CA VAL A 357 -55.23 -6.08 -29.61
C VAL A 357 -56.44 -5.29 -29.11
N SER A 358 -56.30 -4.45 -28.08
CA SER A 358 -57.07 -3.20 -27.97
C SER A 358 -56.41 -2.19 -27.02
N SER A 359 -56.76 -0.92 -27.20
CA SER A 359 -55.92 0.27 -27.07
C SER A 359 -56.36 1.27 -25.99
N GLY A 360 -55.39 1.75 -25.18
CA GLY A 360 -55.25 3.12 -24.60
C GLY A 360 -55.95 3.46 -23.26
N PRO A 361 -55.55 4.56 -22.54
CA PRO A 361 -54.35 5.39 -22.67
C PRO A 361 -53.53 5.61 -21.36
N GLU A 362 -52.27 5.95 -21.58
CA GLU A 362 -51.19 6.54 -20.77
C GLU A 362 -51.44 7.02 -19.32
N GLN A 363 -50.65 6.45 -18.38
CA GLN A 363 -50.19 7.13 -17.18
C GLN A 363 -48.71 6.79 -16.90
N ALA A 364 -47.88 7.83 -16.87
CA ALA A 364 -46.44 7.79 -16.71
C ALA A 364 -46.00 7.09 -15.41
N THR A 365 -45.30 5.96 -15.54
CA THR A 365 -44.70 5.22 -14.42
C THR A 365 -43.17 5.40 -14.44
N LYS A 366 -42.63 5.84 -13.31
CA LYS A 366 -41.19 5.93 -13.03
C LYS A 366 -40.55 4.55 -13.17
N PRO A 367 -39.37 4.41 -13.80
CA PRO A 367 -38.71 3.11 -13.88
C PRO A 367 -38.17 2.72 -12.50
N SER A 368 -38.83 1.76 -11.85
CA SER A 368 -38.22 0.97 -10.80
C SER A 368 -37.19 0.05 -11.45
N GLY A 369 -35.95 0.55 -11.59
CA GLY A 369 -34.83 -0.32 -11.91
C GLY A 369 -34.73 -1.38 -10.83
N SER A 370 -34.97 -2.65 -11.20
CA SER A 370 -34.60 -3.78 -10.37
C SER A 370 -33.10 -3.68 -10.14
N ILE A 371 -32.69 -3.38 -8.91
CA ILE A 371 -31.30 -3.57 -8.51
C ILE A 371 -31.07 -5.08 -8.56
N THR A 372 -30.54 -5.57 -9.67
CA THR A 372 -29.89 -6.87 -9.70
C THR A 372 -28.73 -6.75 -8.73
N ILE A 373 -28.87 -7.31 -7.53
CA ILE A 373 -27.75 -7.48 -6.61
C ILE A 373 -26.70 -8.25 -7.42
N PRO A 374 -25.51 -7.71 -7.70
CA PRO A 374 -24.49 -8.49 -8.40
C PRO A 374 -24.24 -9.73 -7.54
N ALA A 375 -24.54 -10.90 -8.11
CA ALA A 375 -24.25 -12.17 -7.48
C ALA A 375 -22.79 -12.13 -7.06
N VAL A 376 -22.51 -12.49 -5.80
CA VAL A 376 -21.13 -12.62 -5.32
C VAL A 376 -20.40 -13.48 -6.35
N PRO A 377 -19.27 -13.03 -6.93
CA PRO A 377 -18.53 -13.82 -7.90
C PRO A 377 -18.26 -15.19 -7.30
N VAL A 378 -18.85 -16.22 -7.90
CA VAL A 378 -18.74 -17.59 -7.39
C VAL A 378 -17.30 -18.03 -7.64
N ASP A 379 -16.53 -18.24 -6.58
CA ASP A 379 -15.19 -18.83 -6.69
C ASP A 379 -15.32 -20.25 -7.24
N THR A 380 -14.94 -20.42 -8.51
CA THR A 380 -15.01 -21.66 -9.28
C THR A 380 -13.85 -22.60 -9.00
N VAL A 381 -12.74 -22.14 -8.42
CA VAL A 381 -11.56 -22.95 -8.12
C VAL A 381 -11.80 -23.81 -6.88
N ARG A 382 -12.47 -23.24 -5.87
CA ARG A 382 -12.82 -23.91 -4.60
C ARG A 382 -11.60 -24.55 -3.95
N LEU A 383 -10.69 -23.70 -3.47
CA LEU A 383 -9.43 -24.12 -2.83
C LEU A 383 -9.62 -24.97 -1.56
N TRP A 384 -10.81 -24.97 -0.98
CA TRP A 384 -11.13 -25.76 0.23
C TRP A 384 -11.60 -27.19 -0.06
N GLU A 385 -11.84 -27.54 -1.32
CA GLU A 385 -12.30 -28.87 -1.77
C GLU A 385 -11.16 -29.66 -2.42
N ASP A 386 -11.20 -30.99 -2.28
CA ASP A 386 -10.19 -31.87 -2.89
C ASP A 386 -10.18 -31.71 -4.43
N GLY A 387 -9.01 -31.88 -5.05
CA GLY A 387 -8.82 -31.63 -6.48
C GLY A 387 -8.76 -30.14 -6.86
N TYR A 388 -8.51 -29.23 -5.91
CA TYR A 388 -8.41 -27.79 -6.19
C TYR A 388 -7.23 -27.45 -7.11
N ALA A 389 -6.12 -28.19 -7.02
CA ALA A 389 -4.94 -27.91 -7.83
C ALA A 389 -5.25 -28.08 -9.33
N ASP A 390 -5.97 -29.16 -9.67
CA ASP A 390 -6.35 -29.45 -11.05
C ASP A 390 -7.31 -28.38 -11.60
N ARG A 391 -8.34 -28.02 -10.83
CA ARG A 391 -9.26 -26.92 -11.19
C ARG A 391 -8.55 -25.59 -11.33
N TYR A 392 -7.55 -25.33 -10.49
CA TYR A 392 -6.77 -24.09 -10.52
C TYR A 392 -5.97 -23.97 -11.82
N TYR A 393 -5.20 -25.00 -12.18
CA TYR A 393 -4.41 -24.98 -13.41
C TYR A 393 -5.27 -24.97 -14.67
N GLU A 394 -6.39 -25.69 -14.67
CA GLU A 394 -7.33 -25.69 -15.80
C GLU A 394 -8.02 -24.33 -15.98
N GLN A 395 -8.46 -23.68 -14.90
CA GLN A 395 -9.17 -22.40 -14.99
C GLN A 395 -8.25 -21.20 -15.15
N LYS A 396 -7.08 -21.18 -14.48
CA LYS A 396 -6.19 -20.00 -14.43
C LYS A 396 -5.10 -20.01 -15.50
N PHE A 397 -4.62 -21.20 -15.88
CA PHE A 397 -3.57 -21.34 -16.88
C PHE A 397 -4.07 -21.97 -18.18
N HIS A 398 -5.33 -22.41 -18.25
CA HIS A 398 -5.92 -23.09 -19.41
C HIS A 398 -5.10 -24.31 -19.85
N ARG A 399 -4.52 -25.03 -18.88
CA ARG A 399 -3.72 -26.25 -19.10
C ARG A 399 -4.38 -27.48 -18.48
N PRO A 400 -4.24 -28.66 -19.10
CA PRO A 400 -4.85 -29.87 -18.58
C PRO A 400 -4.20 -30.28 -17.24
N ALA A 401 -5.00 -30.88 -16.36
CA ALA A 401 -4.56 -31.31 -15.03
C ALA A 401 -3.33 -32.25 -15.05
N SER A 402 -3.17 -33.04 -16.11
CA SER A 402 -2.08 -34.00 -16.28
C SER A 402 -0.72 -33.39 -16.65
N ASP A 403 -0.66 -32.10 -16.97
CA ASP A 403 0.58 -31.44 -17.38
C ASP A 403 1.42 -31.02 -16.16
N PHE A 404 2.04 -32.00 -15.52
CA PHE A 404 2.96 -31.76 -14.41
C PHE A 404 4.21 -31.01 -14.86
N ASN A 405 4.68 -31.21 -16.09
CA ASN A 405 5.88 -30.52 -16.60
C ASN A 405 5.66 -29.01 -16.60
N PHE A 406 4.50 -28.55 -17.08
CA PHE A 406 4.12 -27.15 -17.03
C PHE A 406 4.06 -26.59 -15.59
N ARG A 407 3.53 -27.34 -14.62
CA ARG A 407 3.50 -26.89 -13.21
C ARG A 407 4.92 -26.66 -12.67
N HIS A 408 5.84 -27.57 -12.96
CA HIS A 408 7.24 -27.42 -12.57
C HIS A 408 7.93 -26.27 -13.32
N GLU A 409 7.59 -26.01 -14.58
CA GLU A 409 8.08 -24.87 -15.34
C GLU A 409 7.66 -23.54 -14.68
N VAL A 410 6.38 -23.40 -14.32
CA VAL A 410 5.88 -22.23 -13.58
C VAL A 410 6.58 -22.08 -12.23
N ALA A 411 6.78 -23.19 -11.49
CA ALA A 411 7.53 -23.21 -10.24
C ALA A 411 8.99 -22.75 -10.41
N ARG A 412 9.67 -23.21 -11.46
CA ARG A 412 11.04 -22.78 -11.79
C ARG A 412 11.10 -21.29 -12.10
N ALA A 413 10.23 -20.80 -12.97
CA ALA A 413 10.14 -19.36 -13.28
C ALA A 413 9.86 -18.52 -12.03
N TYR A 414 9.06 -19.04 -11.09
CA TYR A 414 8.79 -18.37 -9.82
C TYR A 414 10.04 -18.32 -8.92
N VAL A 415 10.83 -19.40 -8.86
CA VAL A 415 12.10 -19.41 -8.11
C VAL A 415 13.14 -18.50 -8.73
N GLU A 416 13.22 -18.42 -10.06
CA GLU A 416 14.02 -17.40 -10.74
C GLU A 416 13.59 -16.00 -10.31
N GLY A 417 12.28 -15.73 -10.23
CA GLY A 417 11.79 -14.45 -9.74
C GLY A 417 12.15 -14.15 -8.30
N LEU A 418 12.09 -15.14 -7.40
CA LEU A 418 12.54 -14.98 -6.02
C LEU A 418 14.04 -14.66 -5.96
N ALA A 419 14.86 -15.33 -6.76
CA ALA A 419 16.29 -15.06 -6.86
C ALA A 419 16.55 -13.67 -7.45
N TRP A 420 15.81 -13.28 -8.48
CA TRP A 420 15.88 -11.96 -9.11
C TRP A 420 15.58 -10.85 -8.10
N VAL A 421 14.47 -10.98 -7.34
CA VAL A 421 14.08 -9.99 -6.31
C VAL A 421 15.14 -9.91 -5.21
N LEU A 422 15.66 -11.05 -4.75
CA LEU A 422 16.70 -11.05 -3.72
C LEU A 422 17.98 -10.36 -4.21
N LEU A 423 18.42 -10.67 -5.43
CA LEU A 423 19.56 -10.00 -6.05
C LEU A 423 19.29 -8.50 -6.25
N TYR A 424 18.08 -8.12 -6.66
CA TYR A 424 17.69 -6.73 -6.84
C TYR A 424 17.85 -5.92 -5.55
N TYR A 425 17.39 -6.47 -4.43
CA TYR A 425 17.46 -5.82 -3.12
C TYR A 425 18.90 -5.71 -2.60
N PHE A 426 19.71 -6.76 -2.73
CA PHE A 426 21.04 -6.83 -2.11
C PHE A 426 22.18 -6.35 -3.01
N GLN A 427 22.10 -6.63 -4.31
CA GLN A 427 23.19 -6.42 -5.29
C GLN A 427 22.80 -5.45 -6.42
N GLY A 428 21.52 -5.08 -6.52
CA GLY A 428 20.99 -4.27 -7.62
C GLY A 428 20.46 -5.14 -8.77
N CYS A 429 19.90 -4.48 -9.80
CA CYS A 429 19.16 -5.16 -10.87
C CYS A 429 20.04 -6.20 -11.61
N PRO A 430 19.73 -7.51 -11.49
CA PRO A 430 20.51 -8.57 -12.13
C PRO A 430 20.14 -8.74 -13.61
N SER A 431 18.91 -8.39 -14.00
CA SER A 431 18.42 -8.41 -15.39
C SER A 431 17.29 -7.41 -15.58
N TRP A 432 17.43 -6.52 -16.57
CA TRP A 432 16.40 -5.53 -16.93
C TRP A 432 15.29 -6.09 -17.82
N GLU A 433 15.53 -7.23 -18.46
CA GLU A 433 14.60 -7.84 -19.44
C GLU A 433 13.84 -9.03 -18.85
N TRP A 434 14.33 -9.60 -17.74
CA TRP A 434 13.66 -10.69 -17.06
C TRP A 434 12.31 -10.24 -16.47
N PHE A 435 11.27 -11.03 -16.69
CA PHE A 435 9.97 -10.88 -16.05
C PHE A 435 9.38 -12.27 -15.78
N TYR A 436 8.43 -12.34 -14.85
CA TYR A 436 7.68 -13.57 -14.59
C TYR A 436 6.55 -13.71 -15.63
N PRO A 437 6.57 -14.73 -16.52
CA PRO A 437 5.72 -14.77 -17.71
C PRO A 437 4.32 -15.37 -17.45
N TYR A 438 3.82 -15.26 -16.22
CA TYR A 438 2.52 -15.80 -15.83
C TYR A 438 1.78 -14.82 -14.92
N HIS A 439 0.45 -14.74 -15.03
CA HIS A 439 -0.35 -13.87 -14.15
C HIS A 439 -0.54 -14.44 -12.73
N TYR A 440 -0.31 -15.75 -12.56
CA TYR A 440 -0.58 -16.47 -11.33
C TYR A 440 0.63 -17.25 -10.81
N ALA A 441 0.69 -17.46 -9.51
CA ALA A 441 1.75 -18.22 -8.84
C ALA A 441 1.43 -19.73 -8.80
N PRO A 442 2.43 -20.61 -8.75
CA PRO A 442 2.23 -22.04 -8.56
C PRO A 442 1.96 -22.38 -7.07
N PHE A 443 1.52 -23.60 -6.77
CA PHE A 443 1.39 -24.05 -5.37
C PHE A 443 2.74 -24.48 -4.79
N ALA A 444 2.87 -24.49 -3.46
CA ALA A 444 4.10 -24.92 -2.80
C ALA A 444 4.45 -26.38 -3.11
N ALA A 445 3.44 -27.23 -3.36
CA ALA A 445 3.62 -28.62 -3.76
C ALA A 445 4.29 -28.82 -5.15
N ASP A 446 4.24 -27.81 -6.02
CA ASP A 446 4.76 -27.89 -7.40
C ASP A 446 6.26 -27.54 -7.47
N PHE A 447 6.83 -26.99 -6.39
CA PHE A 447 8.26 -26.77 -6.29
C PHE A 447 8.96 -28.09 -6.00
N LYS A 448 9.62 -28.68 -7.01
CA LYS A 448 10.43 -29.89 -6.86
C LYS A 448 11.79 -29.72 -7.54
N ASP A 449 12.75 -30.48 -7.04
CA ASP A 449 14.12 -30.59 -7.59
C ASP A 449 14.85 -29.24 -7.74
N LEU A 450 14.57 -28.27 -6.86
CA LEU A 450 15.19 -26.94 -6.90
C LEU A 450 16.72 -26.97 -6.73
N ALA A 451 17.28 -28.00 -6.12
CA ALA A 451 18.72 -28.16 -5.94
C ALA A 451 19.48 -28.32 -7.28
N SER A 452 18.80 -28.81 -8.32
CA SER A 452 19.36 -29.01 -9.66
C SER A 452 19.31 -27.76 -10.55
N MET A 453 18.71 -26.68 -10.04
CA MET A 453 18.47 -25.47 -10.81
C MET A 453 19.69 -24.55 -10.81
N GLU A 454 20.21 -24.26 -12.00
CA GLU A 454 21.19 -23.20 -12.20
C GLU A 454 20.47 -21.93 -12.63
N ILE A 455 20.63 -20.87 -11.85
CA ILE A 455 20.01 -19.57 -12.11
C ILE A 455 21.10 -18.62 -12.57
N CYS A 456 20.98 -18.14 -13.79
CA CYS A 456 21.88 -17.14 -14.37
C CYS A 456 21.07 -16.02 -14.99
N PHE A 457 21.45 -14.78 -14.68
CA PHE A 457 20.80 -13.59 -15.20
C PHE A 457 21.74 -12.85 -16.14
N GLU A 458 21.24 -12.54 -17.33
CA GLU A 458 21.89 -11.59 -18.22
C GLU A 458 21.35 -10.19 -17.92
N LYS A 459 22.25 -9.22 -17.73
CA LYS A 459 21.86 -7.87 -17.33
C LYS A 459 20.88 -7.22 -18.33
N GLY A 460 20.98 -7.59 -19.61
CA GLY A 460 20.09 -7.08 -20.65
C GLY A 460 20.28 -5.58 -20.88
N ARG A 461 19.38 -5.01 -21.69
CA ARG A 461 19.35 -3.59 -22.03
C ARG A 461 18.41 -2.82 -21.11
N ILE A 462 18.79 -1.59 -20.79
CA ILE A 462 17.89 -0.63 -20.14
C ILE A 462 17.01 0.00 -21.23
N SER A 463 15.69 -0.12 -21.09
CA SER A 463 14.73 0.55 -21.96
C SER A 463 14.85 2.07 -21.84
N LYS A 464 14.76 2.76 -22.98
CA LYS A 464 14.70 4.22 -23.02
C LYS A 464 13.35 4.72 -22.48
N PRO A 465 13.26 5.99 -22.03
CA PRO A 465 12.03 6.54 -21.45
C PRO A 465 10.78 6.31 -22.31
N PHE A 466 10.84 6.55 -23.62
CA PHE A 466 9.67 6.34 -24.49
C PHE A 466 9.35 4.86 -24.73
N GLU A 467 10.35 3.98 -24.73
CA GLU A 467 10.12 2.53 -24.84
C GLU A 467 9.41 2.01 -23.60
N GLN A 468 9.83 2.45 -22.41
CA GLN A 468 9.18 2.13 -21.14
C GLN A 468 7.77 2.72 -21.05
N LEU A 469 7.56 3.97 -21.47
CA LEU A 469 6.22 4.57 -21.47
C LEU A 469 5.28 3.83 -22.42
N MET A 470 5.75 3.42 -23.59
CA MET A 470 4.96 2.59 -24.50
C MET A 470 4.64 1.21 -23.91
N SER A 471 5.52 0.63 -23.09
CA SER A 471 5.24 -0.66 -22.45
C SER A 471 4.34 -0.59 -21.22
N VAL A 472 4.14 0.59 -20.63
CA VAL A 472 3.39 0.76 -19.37
C VAL A 472 2.06 1.48 -19.58
N LEU A 473 2.01 2.48 -20.46
CA LEU A 473 0.83 3.33 -20.59
C LEU A 473 -0.27 2.66 -21.44
N PRO A 474 -1.55 2.79 -21.04
CA PRO A 474 -2.66 2.47 -21.91
C PRO A 474 -2.81 3.53 -23.02
N SER A 475 -3.51 3.17 -24.10
CA SER A 475 -3.80 4.07 -25.23
C SER A 475 -4.48 5.39 -24.82
N ALA A 476 -5.30 5.37 -23.77
CA ALA A 476 -5.93 6.55 -23.18
C ALA A 476 -4.93 7.61 -22.67
N SER A 477 -3.74 7.19 -22.25
CA SER A 477 -2.68 8.05 -21.72
C SER A 477 -1.65 8.46 -22.77
N ARG A 478 -1.97 8.33 -24.07
CA ARG A 478 -1.07 8.69 -25.18
C ARG A 478 -0.56 10.14 -25.16
N HIS A 479 -1.28 11.05 -24.51
CA HIS A 479 -0.88 12.46 -24.36
C HIS A 479 0.46 12.65 -23.63
N ALA A 480 0.91 11.66 -22.84
CA ALA A 480 2.23 11.68 -22.19
C ALA A 480 3.40 11.35 -23.14
N LEU A 481 3.10 10.87 -24.36
CA LEU A 481 4.06 10.50 -25.39
C LEU A 481 4.07 11.54 -26.53
N PRO A 482 5.21 11.69 -27.25
CA PRO A 482 5.26 12.40 -28.53
C PRO A 482 4.17 11.94 -29.51
N GLU A 483 3.60 12.90 -30.27
CA GLU A 483 2.52 12.63 -31.23
C GLU A 483 2.91 11.59 -32.28
N VAL A 484 4.20 11.45 -32.59
CA VAL A 484 4.72 10.46 -33.54
C VAL A 484 4.45 9.01 -33.14
N PHE A 485 4.20 8.73 -31.85
CA PHE A 485 3.91 7.38 -31.36
C PHE A 485 2.41 7.10 -31.20
N HIS A 486 1.55 8.13 -31.21
CA HIS A 486 0.11 7.95 -30.98
C HIS A 486 -0.53 6.95 -31.97
N PRO A 487 -0.19 6.98 -33.28
CA PRO A 487 -0.73 6.02 -34.24
C PRO A 487 -0.49 4.56 -33.84
N LEU A 488 0.65 4.26 -33.22
CA LEU A 488 1.01 2.89 -32.82
C LEU A 488 0.07 2.31 -31.76
N MET A 489 -0.58 3.15 -30.96
CA MET A 489 -1.48 2.73 -29.88
C MET A 489 -2.97 2.77 -30.25
N THR A 490 -3.33 3.41 -31.37
CA THR A 490 -4.74 3.68 -31.70
C THR A 490 -5.18 3.18 -33.06
N GLU A 491 -4.26 3.04 -34.02
CA GLU A 491 -4.62 2.59 -35.36
C GLU A 491 -4.63 1.05 -35.43
N ASN A 492 -5.65 0.49 -36.07
CA ASN A 492 -5.84 -0.96 -36.18
C ASN A 492 -4.82 -1.65 -37.09
N ASP A 493 -4.11 -0.90 -37.93
CA ASP A 493 -3.03 -1.37 -38.80
C ASP A 493 -1.65 -1.33 -38.11
N SER A 494 -1.57 -0.86 -36.87
CA SER A 494 -0.34 -0.88 -36.08
C SER A 494 0.13 -2.30 -35.80
N GLU A 495 1.43 -2.52 -35.93
CA GLU A 495 2.10 -3.81 -35.68
C GLU A 495 2.02 -4.27 -34.21
N ILE A 496 1.63 -3.38 -33.30
CA ILE A 496 1.61 -3.60 -31.84
C ILE A 496 0.27 -3.23 -31.20
N ILE A 497 -0.80 -3.09 -32.01
CA ILE A 497 -2.14 -2.74 -31.48
C ILE A 497 -2.68 -3.80 -30.52
N ASP A 498 -2.25 -5.06 -30.67
CA ASP A 498 -2.61 -6.19 -29.80
C ASP A 498 -2.16 -6.01 -28.35
N PHE A 499 -1.19 -5.13 -28.08
CA PHE A 499 -0.74 -4.82 -26.73
C PHE A 499 -1.63 -3.82 -25.99
N TYR A 500 -2.54 -3.14 -26.70
CA TYR A 500 -3.36 -2.05 -26.15
C TYR A 500 -4.87 -2.33 -26.25
N PRO A 501 -5.39 -3.41 -25.63
CA PRO A 501 -6.82 -3.66 -25.62
C PRO A 501 -7.57 -2.57 -24.84
N GLU A 502 -8.69 -2.09 -25.38
CA GLU A 502 -9.57 -1.12 -24.68
C GLU A 502 -10.33 -1.78 -23.52
N GLU A 503 -10.69 -3.06 -23.68
CA GLU A 503 -11.36 -3.88 -22.67
C GLU A 503 -10.52 -5.12 -22.34
N PHE A 504 -10.34 -5.41 -21.06
CA PHE A 504 -9.64 -6.60 -20.57
C PHE A 504 -10.31 -7.16 -19.32
N GLU A 505 -10.14 -8.45 -19.10
CA GLU A 505 -10.75 -9.14 -17.97
C GLU A 505 -9.97 -8.92 -16.67
N ILE A 506 -10.69 -8.72 -15.56
CA ILE A 506 -10.12 -8.65 -14.22
C ILE A 506 -10.61 -9.86 -13.43
N ASP A 507 -9.71 -10.80 -13.17
CA ASP A 507 -10.00 -11.94 -12.30
C ASP A 507 -9.89 -11.54 -10.82
N LEU A 508 -11.03 -11.52 -10.13
CA LEU A 508 -11.08 -11.18 -8.71
C LEU A 508 -10.38 -12.22 -7.82
N ASN A 509 -10.18 -13.46 -8.27
CA ASN A 509 -9.44 -14.51 -7.56
C ASN A 509 -9.76 -14.60 -6.04
N GLY A 510 -11.05 -14.59 -5.71
CA GLY A 510 -11.55 -14.64 -4.31
C GLY A 510 -11.39 -13.34 -3.51
N LYS A 511 -11.10 -12.21 -4.16
CA LYS A 511 -11.04 -10.87 -3.55
C LYS A 511 -12.36 -10.13 -3.70
N LYS A 512 -12.55 -9.13 -2.83
CA LYS A 512 -13.81 -8.37 -2.74
C LYS A 512 -13.84 -7.13 -3.62
N MET A 513 -12.67 -6.55 -3.88
CA MET A 513 -12.54 -5.29 -4.62
C MET A 513 -11.77 -5.53 -5.91
N SER A 514 -12.16 -4.85 -6.99
CA SER A 514 -11.52 -4.97 -8.31
C SER A 514 -10.04 -4.63 -8.33
N TRP A 515 -9.61 -3.63 -7.56
CA TRP A 515 -8.20 -3.26 -7.42
C TRP A 515 -7.32 -4.33 -6.75
N GLN A 516 -7.92 -5.38 -6.18
CA GLN A 516 -7.21 -6.55 -5.65
C GLN A 516 -7.16 -7.72 -6.63
N GLY A 517 -7.92 -7.63 -7.73
CA GLY A 517 -7.96 -8.64 -8.77
C GLY A 517 -6.73 -8.60 -9.67
N VAL A 518 -6.61 -9.61 -10.51
CA VAL A 518 -5.53 -9.78 -11.49
C VAL A 518 -6.03 -9.28 -12.84
N ALA A 519 -5.37 -8.26 -13.40
CA ALA A 519 -5.66 -7.78 -14.75
C ALA A 519 -5.03 -8.73 -15.78
N LEU A 520 -5.85 -9.33 -16.63
CA LEU A 520 -5.43 -10.27 -17.65
C LEU A 520 -5.07 -9.53 -18.94
N LEU A 521 -3.91 -8.87 -18.91
CA LEU A 521 -3.32 -8.20 -20.06
C LEU A 521 -2.35 -9.14 -20.80
N PRO A 522 -2.26 -9.03 -22.15
CA PRO A 522 -1.24 -9.74 -22.90
C PRO A 522 0.16 -9.25 -22.51
N PHE A 523 1.12 -10.17 -22.42
CA PHE A 523 2.52 -9.80 -22.22
C PHE A 523 3.09 -9.19 -23.49
N ILE A 524 3.81 -8.09 -23.34
CA ILE A 524 4.43 -7.38 -24.46
C ILE A 524 5.66 -8.16 -24.94
N ASP A 525 5.70 -8.42 -26.25
CA ASP A 525 6.93 -8.84 -26.90
C ASP A 525 7.83 -7.61 -27.11
N MET A 526 8.85 -7.52 -26.26
CA MET A 526 9.80 -6.41 -26.29
C MET A 526 10.50 -6.27 -27.65
N SER A 527 10.79 -7.37 -28.36
CA SER A 527 11.48 -7.27 -29.65
C SER A 527 10.58 -6.61 -30.71
N ARG A 528 9.30 -6.96 -30.72
CA ARG A 528 8.29 -6.33 -31.60
C ARG A 528 8.08 -4.87 -31.24
N LEU A 529 7.89 -4.56 -29.95
CA LEU A 529 7.71 -3.19 -29.47
C LEU A 529 8.90 -2.30 -29.86
N LEU A 530 10.12 -2.77 -29.63
CA LEU A 530 11.33 -2.02 -29.92
C LEU A 530 11.50 -1.75 -31.42
N THR A 531 11.20 -2.74 -32.26
CA THR A 531 11.26 -2.56 -33.73
C THR A 531 10.28 -1.48 -34.19
N ALA A 532 9.03 -1.52 -33.71
CA ALA A 532 8.01 -0.53 -34.05
C ALA A 532 8.37 0.87 -33.55
N VAL A 533 8.80 1.00 -32.29
CA VAL A 533 9.14 2.30 -31.67
C VAL A 533 10.40 2.92 -32.30
N GLN A 534 11.44 2.11 -32.53
CA GLN A 534 12.70 2.60 -33.11
C GLN A 534 12.53 3.06 -34.56
N SER A 535 11.59 2.48 -35.31
CA SER A 535 11.26 2.94 -36.67
C SER A 535 10.83 4.41 -36.72
N LYS A 536 10.26 4.94 -35.62
CA LYS A 536 9.75 6.32 -35.51
C LYS A 536 10.78 7.30 -34.94
N TYR A 537 11.92 6.84 -34.41
CA TYR A 537 12.94 7.72 -33.84
C TYR A 537 13.47 8.81 -34.77
N PRO A 538 13.65 8.59 -36.08
CA PRO A 538 14.07 9.65 -36.99
C PRO A 538 13.07 10.82 -37.11
N LEU A 539 11.82 10.62 -36.69
CA LEU A 539 10.76 11.64 -36.74
C LEU A 539 10.71 12.51 -35.48
N LEU A 540 11.49 12.18 -34.45
CA LEU A 540 11.51 12.92 -33.19
C LEU A 540 12.17 14.29 -33.35
N THR A 541 11.64 15.28 -32.64
CA THR A 541 12.32 16.58 -32.51
C THR A 541 13.61 16.44 -31.70
N PRO A 542 14.59 17.35 -31.87
CA PRO A 542 15.83 17.30 -31.09
C PRO A 542 15.61 17.34 -29.57
N ALA A 543 14.59 18.07 -29.10
CA ALA A 543 14.24 18.13 -27.68
C ALA A 543 13.68 16.80 -27.16
N GLU A 544 12.82 16.13 -27.94
CA GLU A 544 12.29 14.81 -27.59
C GLU A 544 13.37 13.74 -27.63
N ALA A 545 14.28 13.80 -28.60
CA ALA A 545 15.43 12.91 -28.69
C ALA A 545 16.36 13.07 -27.48
N ALA A 546 16.58 14.30 -27.00
CA ALA A 546 17.34 14.58 -25.78
C ALA A 546 16.61 14.02 -24.53
N ARG A 547 15.29 14.19 -24.44
CA ARG A 547 14.46 13.62 -23.35
C ARG A 547 14.46 12.09 -23.32
N ASN A 548 14.69 11.45 -24.46
CA ASN A 548 14.78 9.99 -24.58
C ASN A 548 16.19 9.43 -24.33
N ALA A 549 17.17 10.29 -24.02
CA ALA A 549 18.53 9.88 -23.70
C ALA A 549 18.71 9.64 -22.19
N PRO A 550 19.62 8.74 -21.78
CA PRO A 550 19.94 8.56 -20.37
C PRO A 550 20.65 9.81 -19.82
N GLY A 551 20.21 10.31 -18.67
CA GLY A 551 20.87 11.42 -18.00
C GLY A 551 21.88 10.99 -16.94
N ARG A 552 22.21 11.92 -16.04
CA ARG A 552 23.26 11.77 -15.03
C ARG A 552 22.82 12.41 -13.72
N ASP A 553 23.29 11.84 -12.61
CA ASP A 553 23.06 12.42 -11.29
C ASP A 553 23.79 13.77 -11.16
N VAL A 554 23.13 14.75 -10.55
CA VAL A 554 23.66 16.12 -10.36
C VAL A 554 24.01 16.33 -8.90
N LEU A 555 25.24 16.76 -8.62
CA LEU A 555 25.72 17.07 -7.27
C LEU A 555 25.80 18.59 -7.10
N ILE A 556 24.97 19.15 -6.23
CA ILE A 556 24.97 20.58 -5.93
C ILE A 556 25.66 20.84 -4.60
N LEU A 557 26.55 21.82 -4.59
CA LEU A 557 27.37 22.22 -3.44
C LEU A 557 27.36 23.73 -3.29
N SER A 558 27.10 24.23 -2.08
CA SER A 558 27.28 25.65 -1.75
C SER A 558 28.75 26.00 -1.49
N ASP A 559 29.10 27.26 -1.75
CA ASP A 559 30.35 27.94 -1.40
C ASP A 559 30.76 27.80 0.09
N ASN A 560 29.81 27.62 1.00
CA ASN A 560 30.10 27.38 2.41
C ASN A 560 30.77 26.01 2.68
N ASN A 561 30.85 25.11 1.70
CA ASN A 561 31.66 23.89 1.76
C ASN A 561 33.08 24.15 1.24
N GLU A 562 33.81 25.05 1.90
CA GLU A 562 35.11 25.59 1.46
C GLU A 562 36.08 24.51 0.91
N SER A 563 36.25 23.39 1.64
CA SER A 563 37.21 22.34 1.27
C SER A 563 36.91 21.68 -0.08
N LEU A 564 35.65 21.36 -0.35
CA LEU A 564 35.24 20.64 -1.56
C LEU A 564 34.99 21.62 -2.71
N TYR A 565 34.46 22.79 -2.38
CA TYR A 565 34.12 23.85 -3.33
C TYR A 565 35.37 24.40 -4.02
N ASP A 566 36.40 24.74 -3.26
CA ASP A 566 37.68 25.25 -3.80
C ASP A 566 38.41 24.20 -4.65
N ASP A 567 38.33 22.93 -4.24
CA ASP A 567 38.89 21.81 -4.97
C ASP A 567 38.24 21.62 -6.35
N ILE A 568 36.92 21.75 -6.43
CA ILE A 568 36.14 21.66 -7.66
C ILE A 568 36.42 22.85 -8.56
N LEU A 569 36.41 24.07 -8.02
CA LEU A 569 36.70 25.29 -8.79
C LEU A 569 38.12 25.26 -9.36
N THR A 570 39.11 24.87 -8.56
CA THR A 570 40.51 24.80 -8.99
C THR A 570 40.71 23.77 -10.10
N LYS A 571 40.04 22.62 -10.04
CA LYS A 571 40.21 21.54 -11.02
C LYS A 571 39.43 21.75 -12.32
N PHE A 572 38.19 22.26 -12.26
CA PHE A 572 37.31 22.38 -13.44
C PHE A 572 37.24 23.78 -14.06
N TYR A 573 37.52 24.84 -13.29
CA TYR A 573 37.31 26.23 -13.72
C TYR A 573 38.60 27.07 -13.70
N SER A 574 39.76 26.50 -13.36
CA SER A 574 41.04 27.21 -13.47
C SER A 574 41.58 27.26 -14.91
N LYS A 575 42.45 28.25 -15.19
CA LYS A 575 43.06 28.47 -16.51
C LYS A 575 43.97 27.32 -16.98
N ARG A 576 44.41 26.46 -16.08
CA ARG A 576 45.10 25.21 -16.41
C ARG A 576 44.02 24.14 -16.48
N GLN A 577 43.47 23.90 -17.68
CA GLN A 577 42.45 22.87 -17.87
C GLN A 577 42.91 21.55 -17.25
N GLY A 578 42.30 21.21 -16.11
CA GLY A 578 42.48 19.93 -15.44
C GLY A 578 41.67 18.83 -16.12
N PHE A 579 41.64 17.67 -15.48
CA PHE A 579 40.91 16.49 -15.97
C PHE A 579 39.40 16.75 -16.08
N LEU A 580 38.76 16.23 -17.14
CA LEU A 580 37.29 16.29 -17.34
C LEU A 580 36.49 15.55 -16.26
N ARG A 581 37.15 14.65 -15.52
CA ARG A 581 36.56 13.83 -14.46
C ARG A 581 37.59 13.60 -13.37
N PHE A 582 37.18 13.66 -12.11
CA PHE A 582 38.05 13.26 -10.99
C PHE A 582 37.30 12.52 -9.87
N LYS A 583 38.06 11.78 -9.06
CA LYS A 583 37.54 11.04 -7.90
C LYS A 583 37.51 11.98 -6.68
N LEU A 584 36.36 12.06 -6.02
CA LEU A 584 36.21 12.81 -4.77
C LEU A 584 37.10 12.23 -3.68
N ASP A 585 37.75 13.11 -2.92
CA ASP A 585 38.43 12.72 -1.69
C ASP A 585 37.39 12.56 -0.58
N SER A 586 37.24 11.32 -0.10
CA SER A 586 36.27 10.94 0.93
C SER A 586 36.46 11.69 2.24
N LYS A 587 37.69 12.14 2.56
CA LYS A 587 37.96 12.89 3.80
C LYS A 587 37.55 14.35 3.66
N ALA A 588 37.94 14.99 2.56
CA ALA A 588 37.58 16.39 2.27
C ALA A 588 36.08 16.58 2.03
N SER A 589 35.39 15.52 1.58
CA SER A 589 33.95 15.51 1.31
C SER A 589 33.10 15.02 2.49
N GLY A 590 33.68 14.84 3.68
CA GLY A 590 32.93 14.39 4.87
C GLY A 590 32.24 13.03 4.68
N GLY A 591 32.92 12.08 4.05
CA GLY A 591 32.46 10.70 3.84
C GLY A 591 31.82 10.42 2.48
N LEU A 592 31.71 11.41 1.59
CA LEU A 592 31.12 11.23 0.26
C LEU A 592 32.18 10.74 -0.74
N SER A 593 32.01 9.52 -1.22
CA SER A 593 32.86 8.91 -2.24
C SER A 593 32.16 8.88 -3.60
N GLY A 594 32.91 9.11 -4.67
CA GLY A 594 32.34 9.12 -6.02
C GLY A 594 33.30 9.68 -7.06
N LYS A 595 32.85 9.70 -8.31
CA LYS A 595 33.54 10.39 -9.41
C LYS A 595 32.62 11.48 -9.92
N ILE A 596 33.16 12.68 -10.07
CA ILE A 596 32.42 13.83 -10.60
C ILE A 596 33.03 14.32 -11.91
N GLU A 597 32.21 14.96 -12.71
CA GLU A 597 32.57 15.56 -13.99
C GLU A 597 31.86 16.91 -14.12
N LYS A 598 32.39 17.76 -15.00
CA LYS A 598 31.83 19.08 -15.23
C LYS A 598 30.55 18.99 -16.06
N GLN A 599 29.50 19.69 -15.65
CA GLN A 599 28.30 19.87 -16.47
C GLN A 599 28.58 20.85 -17.62
N ASP A 600 28.28 20.43 -18.85
CA ASP A 600 28.45 21.25 -20.05
C ASP A 600 27.48 22.43 -20.04
N GLY A 601 27.98 23.64 -20.33
CA GLY A 601 27.19 24.86 -20.41
C GLY A 601 26.87 25.53 -19.07
N TYR A 602 27.20 24.90 -17.92
CA TYR A 602 27.05 25.54 -16.61
C TYR A 602 28.20 26.49 -16.31
N VAL A 603 27.86 27.68 -15.80
CA VAL A 603 28.80 28.70 -15.34
C VAL A 603 28.46 29.02 -13.87
N PRO A 604 29.38 28.77 -12.92
CA PRO A 604 29.20 29.15 -11.53
C PRO A 604 28.93 30.65 -11.38
N HIS A 605 28.17 31.04 -10.36
CA HIS A 605 27.83 32.45 -10.07
C HIS A 605 26.99 33.14 -11.16
N GLY A 606 26.35 32.37 -12.03
CA GLY A 606 25.32 32.90 -12.93
C GLY A 606 24.02 33.24 -12.21
N ALA A 607 23.17 34.02 -12.87
CA ALA A 607 21.79 34.22 -12.42
C ALA A 607 20.96 32.97 -12.73
N LEU A 608 20.06 32.59 -11.82
CA LEU A 608 19.07 31.54 -12.01
C LEU A 608 17.69 32.16 -12.06
N SER A 609 17.07 32.09 -13.23
CA SER A 609 15.67 32.48 -13.40
C SER A 609 14.75 31.35 -12.94
N TYR A 610 13.68 31.70 -12.23
CA TYR A 610 12.59 30.80 -11.92
C TYR A 610 11.92 30.31 -13.23
N PRO A 611 11.79 28.99 -13.44
CA PRO A 611 11.38 28.45 -14.73
C PRO A 611 9.87 28.53 -15.00
N LEU A 612 9.03 28.83 -14.01
CA LEU A 612 7.55 28.81 -14.14
C LEU A 612 6.98 30.23 -14.27
N GLY A 613 5.87 30.33 -15.00
CA GLY A 613 5.40 31.60 -15.58
C GLY A 613 4.79 32.62 -14.62
N ARG A 614 4.24 32.23 -13.46
CA ARG A 614 3.62 33.19 -12.53
C ARG A 614 4.63 33.85 -11.58
N GLY A 615 5.91 33.44 -11.59
CA GLY A 615 6.93 34.06 -10.74
C GLY A 615 6.64 33.89 -9.25
N ALA A 616 6.07 32.75 -8.85
CA ALA A 616 5.70 32.48 -7.46
C ALA A 616 6.92 32.41 -6.52
N MET A 617 8.13 32.22 -7.07
CA MET A 617 9.40 32.28 -6.36
C MET A 617 10.31 33.33 -6.99
N PRO A 618 11.18 33.99 -6.21
CA PRO A 618 12.10 34.99 -6.72
C PRO A 618 13.21 34.35 -7.58
N ASP A 619 13.68 35.11 -8.56
CA ASP A 619 14.93 34.81 -9.27
C ASP A 619 16.13 34.94 -8.32
N LEU A 620 17.17 34.16 -8.57
CA LEU A 620 18.45 34.28 -7.85
C LEU A 620 19.44 35.03 -8.75
N ASP A 621 19.69 36.30 -8.43
CA ASP A 621 20.64 37.13 -9.17
C ASP A 621 22.08 36.57 -9.11
N TYR A 622 22.42 35.86 -8.04
CA TYR A 622 23.75 35.30 -7.81
C TYR A 622 23.68 33.89 -7.20
N ASP A 623 24.04 32.88 -7.99
CA ASP A 623 24.13 31.50 -7.53
C ASP A 623 25.40 31.27 -6.69
N HIS A 624 25.21 31.04 -5.40
CA HIS A 624 26.26 30.67 -4.44
C HIS A 624 26.59 29.16 -4.44
N SER A 625 26.17 28.43 -5.47
CA SER A 625 26.42 27.00 -5.62
C SER A 625 27.24 26.64 -6.86
N VAL A 626 27.71 25.40 -6.91
CA VAL A 626 28.29 24.72 -8.07
C VAL A 626 27.54 23.41 -8.29
N ARG A 627 27.37 23.02 -9.56
CA ARG A 627 26.64 21.84 -10.01
C ARG A 627 27.51 20.88 -10.80
#